data_AF-A0A7S4DJB6-F1
#
_entry.id   AF-A0A7S4DJB6-F1
#
_cell.length_a   1.000
_cell.length_b   1.000
_cell.length_c   1.000
_cell.angle_alpha   90.00
_cell.angle_beta   90.00
_cell.angle_gamma   90.00
#
_symmetry.space_group_name_H-M   'P 1'
#
loop_
_entity.id
_entity.type
_entity.pdbx_description
1 polymer ?
#
loop_
_entity_poly.entity_id
_entity_poly.type
_entity_poly.pdbx_seq_one_letter_code
_entity_poly.pdbx_strand_id
1 'polypeptide(L)'
;MLDYSKFDKVAQEHDEEERVEKERLREERMRKYYKEQDRKKKEWESKNGVSGHGHSHAHGESCSHNHGHGHGQSGPPPRRTGCMGCGFADPAALQQMIEDHKKMENEPPKPKMCIEEKNRKKMAAIEATREDGKKLFKAGKLRDAIKIYERGVLICNGIYDLSDEDWKAVQRHEMLLDLNVATCHLKLKEYQEAIRHCKMAISIDKDCLKAHYRMAQVLQSKLLNIPFSEVRCG
;
A
#
# COMPACT_ATOMS: atom_id res chain seq x y z
N MET A 1 -6.88 -21.87 7.60
CA MET A 1 -6.52 -20.59 6.95
C MET A 1 -5.64 -19.79 7.89
N LEU A 2 -4.63 -19.12 7.37
CA LEU A 2 -3.89 -18.11 8.14
C LEU A 2 -4.70 -16.83 8.16
N ASP A 3 -4.85 -16.26 9.34
CA ASP A 3 -5.53 -14.99 9.51
C ASP A 3 -4.58 -13.86 9.13
N TYR A 4 -4.62 -13.48 7.86
CA TYR A 4 -3.87 -12.35 7.30
C TYR A 4 -4.54 -11.01 7.61
N SER A 5 -5.73 -10.98 8.24
CA SER A 5 -6.54 -9.76 8.39
C SER A 5 -5.84 -8.64 9.15
N LYS A 6 -5.01 -8.98 10.14
CA LYS A 6 -4.24 -7.99 10.91
C LYS A 6 -3.15 -7.33 10.06
N PHE A 7 -2.62 -8.06 9.09
CA PHE A 7 -1.52 -7.64 8.25
C PHE A 7 -2.00 -6.93 6.98
N ASP A 8 -3.16 -7.33 6.47
CA ASP A 8 -3.87 -6.63 5.40
C ASP A 8 -4.28 -5.23 5.86
N LYS A 9 -4.73 -5.08 7.12
CA LYS A 9 -5.02 -3.77 7.71
C LYS A 9 -3.80 -2.84 7.71
N VAL A 10 -2.63 -3.33 8.13
CA VAL A 10 -1.41 -2.50 8.16
C VAL A 10 -0.92 -2.12 6.76
N ALA A 11 -1.09 -3.02 5.77
CA ALA A 11 -0.76 -2.72 4.38
C ALA A 11 -1.76 -1.73 3.77
N GLN A 12 -3.06 -1.93 4.00
CA GLN A 12 -4.12 -1.02 3.59
C GLN A 12 -3.97 0.35 4.22
N GLU A 13 -3.60 0.44 5.50
CA GLU A 13 -3.32 1.68 6.20
C GLU A 13 -2.13 2.41 5.56
N HIS A 14 -1.06 1.70 5.21
CA HIS A 14 0.10 2.27 4.53
C HIS A 14 -0.23 2.76 3.10
N ASP A 15 -0.95 1.96 2.33
CA ASP A 15 -1.36 2.29 0.95
C ASP A 15 -2.35 3.46 0.93
N GLU A 16 -3.25 3.52 1.92
CA GLU A 16 -4.19 4.61 2.11
C GLU A 16 -3.47 5.90 2.53
N GLU A 17 -2.49 5.82 3.44
CA GLU A 17 -1.65 6.96 3.81
C GLU A 17 -0.85 7.50 2.62
N GLU A 18 -0.31 6.63 1.76
CA GLU A 18 0.41 7.03 0.55
C GLU A 18 -0.53 7.65 -0.49
N ARG A 19 -1.75 7.12 -0.63
CA ARG A 19 -2.81 7.67 -1.49
C ARG A 19 -3.18 9.08 -1.06
N VAL A 20 -3.43 9.27 0.24
CA VAL A 20 -3.78 10.57 0.84
C VAL A 20 -2.64 11.58 0.67
N GLU A 21 -1.37 11.19 0.85
CA GLU A 21 -0.24 12.11 0.66
C GLU A 21 -0.04 12.50 -0.81
N LYS A 22 -0.23 11.57 -1.75
CA LYS A 22 -0.19 11.87 -3.20
C LYS A 22 -1.31 12.84 -3.59
N GLU A 23 -2.51 12.65 -3.04
CA GLU A 23 -3.66 13.53 -3.27
C GLU A 23 -3.42 14.93 -2.69
N ARG A 24 -2.92 15.02 -1.45
CA ARG A 24 -2.51 16.29 -0.82
C ARG A 24 -1.46 17.04 -1.63
N LEU A 25 -0.43 16.35 -2.12
CA LEU A 25 0.61 16.94 -2.97
C LEU A 25 0.06 17.43 -4.31
N ARG A 26 -0.90 16.71 -4.88
CA ARG A 26 -1.61 17.12 -6.11
C ARG A 26 -2.42 18.39 -5.85
N GLU A 27 -3.18 18.45 -4.76
CA GLU A 27 -3.95 19.64 -4.38
C GLU A 27 -3.07 20.84 -4.06
N GLU A 28 -1.97 20.65 -3.33
CA GLU A 28 -1.02 21.72 -3.01
C GLU A 28 -0.40 22.30 -4.29
N ARG A 29 -0.06 21.43 -5.26
CA ARG A 29 0.43 21.83 -6.58
C ARG A 29 -0.64 22.58 -7.37
N MET A 30 -1.89 22.10 -7.38
CA MET A 30 -3.01 22.77 -8.05
C MET A 30 -3.32 24.14 -7.42
N ARG A 31 -3.26 24.24 -6.08
CA ARG A 31 -3.46 25.51 -5.35
C ARG A 31 -2.39 26.53 -5.70
N LYS A 32 -1.11 26.11 -5.79
CA LYS A 32 -0.01 26.96 -6.26
C LYS A 32 -0.24 27.42 -7.69
N TYR A 33 -0.63 26.50 -8.58
CA TYR A 33 -0.95 26.81 -9.97
C TYR A 33 -2.09 27.84 -10.11
N TYR A 34 -3.21 27.69 -9.41
CA TYR A 34 -4.31 28.65 -9.49
C TYR A 34 -3.97 30.02 -8.89
N LYS A 35 -3.19 30.07 -7.80
CA LYS A 35 -2.66 31.34 -7.26
C LYS A 35 -1.76 32.06 -8.28
N GLU A 36 -0.94 31.31 -9.00
CA GLU A 36 -0.09 31.83 -10.08
C GLU A 36 -0.93 32.40 -11.23
N GLN A 37 -2.00 31.71 -11.62
CA GLN A 37 -2.92 32.18 -12.67
C GLN A 37 -3.67 33.45 -12.24
N ASP A 38 -4.16 33.51 -10.99
CA ASP A 38 -4.82 34.70 -10.46
C ASP A 38 -3.87 35.90 -10.39
N ARG A 39 -2.61 35.68 -9.98
CA ARG A 39 -1.56 36.72 -10.01
C ARG A 39 -1.34 37.23 -11.44
N LYS A 40 -1.18 36.33 -12.41
CA LYS A 40 -0.98 36.69 -13.83
C LYS A 40 -2.19 37.43 -14.39
N LYS A 41 -3.41 37.03 -14.02
CA LYS A 41 -4.66 37.70 -14.40
C LYS A 41 -4.71 39.12 -13.85
N LYS A 42 -4.44 39.31 -12.56
CA LYS A 42 -4.36 40.64 -11.92
C LYS A 42 -3.29 41.53 -12.53
N GLU A 43 -2.11 40.97 -12.83
CA GLU A 43 -1.05 41.69 -13.54
C GLU A 43 -1.47 42.11 -14.95
N TRP A 44 -2.20 41.25 -15.67
CA TRP A 44 -2.74 41.56 -17.00
C TRP A 44 -3.85 42.63 -16.93
N GLU A 45 -4.78 42.53 -15.98
CA GLU A 45 -5.84 43.51 -15.73
C GLU A 45 -5.27 44.88 -15.33
N SER A 46 -4.23 44.89 -14.49
CA SER A 46 -3.54 46.13 -14.09
C SER A 46 -2.77 46.78 -15.23
N LYS A 47 -2.25 46.00 -16.18
CA LYS A 47 -1.54 46.53 -17.37
C LYS A 47 -2.50 47.00 -18.46
N ASN A 48 -3.68 46.39 -18.57
CA ASN A 48 -4.63 46.63 -19.65
C ASN A 48 -5.88 47.43 -19.25
N GLY A 49 -5.97 47.88 -18.00
CA GLY A 49 -6.93 48.90 -17.56
C GLY A 49 -8.38 48.62 -17.94
N VAL A 50 -8.96 47.52 -17.46
CA VAL A 50 -10.38 47.20 -17.71
C VAL A 50 -11.21 47.52 -16.48
N SER A 51 -11.90 48.67 -16.50
CA SER A 51 -13.00 48.99 -15.60
C SER A 51 -14.23 48.15 -15.99
N GLY A 52 -14.50 47.07 -15.26
CA GLY A 52 -15.67 46.23 -15.48
C GLY A 52 -16.94 46.90 -14.98
N HIS A 53 -17.72 47.50 -15.88
CA HIS A 53 -19.13 47.80 -15.62
C HIS A 53 -19.91 46.48 -15.52
N GLY A 54 -20.42 46.15 -14.33
CA GLY A 54 -21.38 45.07 -14.16
C GLY A 54 -22.70 45.43 -14.86
N HIS A 55 -23.08 44.67 -15.88
CA HIS A 55 -24.43 44.73 -16.43
C HIS A 55 -25.33 43.77 -15.65
N SER A 56 -26.14 44.32 -14.75
CA SER A 56 -27.31 43.65 -14.20
C SER A 56 -28.43 43.67 -15.24
N HIS A 57 -28.74 42.51 -15.83
CA HIS A 57 -29.94 42.35 -16.65
C HIS A 57 -31.15 42.13 -15.74
N ALA A 58 -32.09 43.08 -15.77
CA ALA A 58 -33.42 42.91 -15.22
C ALA A 58 -34.25 42.04 -16.18
N HIS A 59 -34.80 40.93 -15.69
CA HIS A 59 -35.81 40.16 -16.43
C HIS A 59 -37.19 40.71 -16.09
N GLY A 60 -37.72 41.56 -16.99
CA GLY A 60 -39.12 41.95 -17.03
C GLY A 60 -39.90 41.10 -18.03
N GLU A 61 -41.07 40.64 -17.58
CA GLU A 61 -42.27 40.32 -18.36
C GLU A 61 -42.31 39.09 -19.28
N SER A 62 -43.11 38.12 -18.80
CA SER A 62 -44.02 37.21 -19.52
C SER A 62 -43.64 36.68 -20.91
N CYS A 63 -43.45 35.37 -21.00
CA CYS A 63 -43.93 34.56 -22.12
C CYS A 63 -44.38 33.20 -21.60
N SER A 64 -45.69 33.02 -21.49
CA SER A 64 -46.30 31.69 -21.33
C SER A 64 -46.07 30.90 -22.61
N HIS A 65 -45.48 29.71 -22.50
CA HIS A 65 -45.67 28.67 -23.50
C HIS A 65 -46.17 27.41 -22.81
N ASN A 66 -47.41 27.09 -23.14
CA ASN A 66 -48.14 25.92 -22.69
C ASN A 66 -47.68 24.73 -23.54
N HIS A 67 -47.09 23.71 -22.91
CA HIS A 67 -47.01 22.37 -23.49
C HIS A 67 -47.76 21.42 -22.59
N GLY A 68 -49.05 21.26 -22.91
CA GLY A 68 -49.86 20.19 -22.36
C GLY A 68 -49.38 18.85 -22.91
N HIS A 69 -48.99 17.95 -22.02
CA HIS A 69 -49.12 16.51 -22.27
C HIS A 69 -49.85 15.88 -21.08
N GLY A 70 -50.98 15.27 -21.39
CA GLY A 70 -52.00 14.83 -20.45
C GLY A 70 -51.54 13.75 -19.48
N HIS A 71 -52.11 13.83 -18.28
CA HIS A 71 -52.09 12.76 -17.29
C HIS A 71 -53.05 11.64 -17.70
N GLY A 72 -52.53 10.44 -17.95
CA GLY A 72 -53.26 9.18 -17.92
C GLY A 72 -52.84 8.39 -16.69
N GLN A 73 -53.79 8.14 -15.79
CA GLN A 73 -53.58 7.41 -14.53
C GLN A 73 -53.39 5.91 -14.77
N SER A 74 -52.54 5.25 -13.97
CA SER A 74 -52.84 4.00 -13.22
C SER A 74 -51.63 3.05 -13.08
N GLY A 75 -51.27 2.74 -11.83
CA GLY A 75 -50.44 1.60 -11.42
C GLY A 75 -49.16 1.96 -10.67
N PRO A 76 -48.94 1.50 -9.42
CA PRO A 76 -47.61 1.53 -8.81
C PRO A 76 -46.67 0.57 -9.54
N PRO A 77 -45.39 0.91 -9.78
CA PRO A 77 -44.47 0.03 -10.48
C PRO A 77 -44.21 -1.23 -9.63
N PRO A 78 -44.06 -2.41 -10.25
CA PRO A 78 -43.75 -3.63 -9.51
C PRO A 78 -42.37 -3.49 -8.86
N ARG A 79 -42.28 -3.90 -7.59
CA ARG A 79 -41.05 -3.99 -6.82
C ARG A 79 -40.14 -5.03 -7.48
N ARG A 80 -39.32 -4.62 -8.45
CA ARG A 80 -38.33 -5.50 -9.09
C ARG A 80 -37.18 -5.72 -8.12
N THR A 81 -37.13 -6.93 -7.59
CA THR A 81 -35.92 -7.61 -7.11
C THR A 81 -34.78 -7.44 -8.12
N GLY A 82 -33.61 -7.10 -7.59
CA GLY A 82 -32.47 -6.52 -8.29
C GLY A 82 -32.07 -7.21 -9.59
N CYS A 83 -31.95 -6.40 -10.64
CA CYS A 83 -31.24 -6.75 -11.86
C CYS A 83 -29.73 -6.72 -11.57
N MET A 84 -29.10 -7.89 -11.48
CA MET A 84 -27.65 -8.02 -11.54
C MET A 84 -27.18 -7.66 -12.95
N GLY A 85 -26.80 -6.40 -13.19
CA GLY A 85 -26.09 -6.04 -14.44
C GLY A 85 -26.23 -4.61 -14.95
N CYS A 86 -27.15 -3.79 -14.44
CA CYS A 86 -27.18 -2.38 -14.82
C CYS A 86 -26.44 -1.53 -13.78
N GLY A 87 -25.36 -0.86 -14.19
CA GLY A 87 -24.57 0.06 -13.37
C GLY A 87 -25.29 1.34 -12.93
N PHE A 88 -26.60 1.30 -12.74
CA PHE A 88 -27.34 2.35 -12.06
C PHE A 88 -27.13 2.18 -10.55
N ALA A 89 -26.14 2.90 -10.02
CA ALA A 89 -26.06 3.11 -8.59
C ALA A 89 -27.35 3.80 -8.10
N ASP A 90 -27.92 3.30 -6.99
CA ASP A 90 -29.06 3.93 -6.32
C ASP A 90 -28.71 5.41 -6.05
N PRO A 91 -29.52 6.38 -6.52
CA PRO A 91 -29.29 7.80 -6.28
C PRO A 91 -29.06 8.12 -4.80
N ALA A 92 -29.74 7.41 -3.89
CA ALA A 92 -29.54 7.58 -2.45
C ALA A 92 -28.16 7.07 -1.97
N ALA A 93 -27.70 5.95 -2.52
CA ALA A 93 -26.36 5.42 -2.22
C ALA A 93 -25.25 6.32 -2.77
N LEU A 94 -25.42 6.88 -3.97
CA LEU A 94 -24.49 7.85 -4.53
C LEU A 94 -24.44 9.13 -3.68
N GLN A 95 -25.59 9.61 -3.22
CA GLN A 95 -25.67 10.79 -2.37
C GLN A 95 -25.00 10.55 -1.01
N GLN A 96 -25.18 9.37 -0.44
CA GLN A 96 -24.49 8.96 0.78
C GLN A 96 -22.96 8.91 0.57
N MET A 97 -22.49 8.34 -0.55
CA MET A 97 -21.06 8.34 -0.89
C MET A 97 -20.50 9.75 -1.07
N ILE A 98 -21.26 10.66 -1.69
CA ILE A 98 -20.86 12.07 -1.84
C ILE A 98 -20.81 12.76 -0.47
N GLU A 99 -21.79 12.52 0.40
CA GLU A 99 -21.84 13.06 1.76
C GLU A 99 -20.66 12.53 2.61
N ASP A 100 -20.33 11.24 2.48
CA ASP A 100 -19.22 10.61 3.18
C ASP A 100 -17.87 11.09 2.63
N HIS A 101 -17.74 11.31 1.32
CA HIS A 101 -16.55 11.93 0.71
C HIS A 101 -16.37 13.37 1.18
N LYS A 102 -17.45 14.15 1.27
CA LYS A 102 -17.41 15.51 1.84
C LYS A 102 -17.03 15.49 3.32
N LYS A 103 -17.50 14.52 4.10
CA LYS A 103 -17.10 14.38 5.51
C LYS A 103 -15.61 14.04 5.63
N MET A 104 -15.07 13.18 4.76
CA MET A 104 -13.63 12.91 4.69
C MET A 104 -12.83 14.15 4.26
N GLU A 105 -13.28 14.93 3.28
CA GLU A 105 -12.62 16.18 2.87
C GLU A 105 -12.62 17.26 3.96
N ASN A 106 -13.61 17.24 4.85
CA ASN A 106 -13.74 18.17 5.97
C ASN A 106 -13.04 17.68 7.25
N GLU A 107 -12.52 16.45 7.29
CA GLU A 107 -11.65 16.02 8.38
C GLU A 107 -10.28 16.71 8.25
N PRO A 108 -9.76 17.32 9.33
CA PRO A 108 -8.42 17.88 9.30
C PRO A 108 -7.41 16.79 8.95
N PRO A 109 -6.44 17.04 8.05
CA PRO A 109 -5.48 16.05 7.64
C PRO A 109 -4.78 15.51 8.89
N LYS A 110 -4.82 14.18 9.06
CA LYS A 110 -4.18 13.50 10.20
C LYS A 110 -2.74 14.01 10.32
N PRO A 111 -2.28 14.40 11.52
CA PRO A 111 -0.97 14.98 11.69
C PRO A 111 0.10 14.06 11.13
N LYS A 112 1.01 14.63 10.32
CA LYS A 112 2.12 13.90 9.71
C LYS A 112 2.90 13.16 10.80
N MET A 113 2.84 11.84 10.78
CA MET A 113 3.62 11.01 11.70
C MET A 113 5.11 11.17 11.40
N CYS A 114 5.90 11.50 12.42
CA CYS A 114 7.34 11.72 12.27
C CYS A 114 8.06 10.47 11.74
N ILE A 115 9.19 10.64 11.05
CA ILE A 115 9.93 9.53 10.44
C ILE A 115 10.42 8.55 11.51
N GLU A 116 10.87 9.05 12.66
CA GLU A 116 11.30 8.24 13.80
C GLU A 116 10.16 7.37 14.34
N GLU A 117 8.94 7.92 14.41
CA GLU A 117 7.73 7.19 14.83
C GLU A 117 7.38 6.08 13.83
N LYS A 118 7.50 6.35 12.53
CA LYS A 118 7.31 5.37 11.45
C LYS A 118 8.33 4.25 11.55
N ASN A 119 9.61 4.57 11.70
CA ASN A 119 10.69 3.59 11.83
C ASN A 119 10.52 2.74 13.09
N ARG A 120 10.10 3.33 14.22
CA ARG A 120 9.81 2.60 15.45
C ARG A 120 8.70 1.57 15.27
N LYS A 121 7.61 1.93 14.58
CA LYS A 121 6.52 0.99 14.26
C LYS A 121 6.99 -0.12 13.30
N LYS A 122 7.79 0.21 12.30
CA LYS A 122 8.37 -0.77 11.37
C LYS A 122 9.28 -1.76 12.09
N MET A 123 10.12 -1.30 13.02
CA MET A 123 10.95 -2.16 13.87
C MET A 123 10.12 -3.13 14.71
N ALA A 124 9.06 -2.65 15.37
CA ALA A 124 8.15 -3.51 16.11
C ALA A 124 7.46 -4.54 15.19
N ALA A 125 7.11 -4.17 13.96
CA ALA A 125 6.53 -5.08 12.98
C ALA A 125 7.54 -6.15 12.50
N ILE A 126 8.81 -5.80 12.30
CA ILE A 126 9.89 -6.74 11.98
C ILE A 126 10.05 -7.78 13.10
N GLU A 127 10.02 -7.36 14.36
CA GLU A 127 10.09 -8.30 15.48
C GLU A 127 8.85 -9.20 15.55
N ALA A 128 7.66 -8.64 15.37
CA ALA A 128 6.42 -9.41 15.35
C ALA A 128 6.42 -10.47 14.23
N THR A 129 6.82 -10.10 13.00
CA THR A 129 6.93 -11.05 11.88
C THR A 129 7.93 -12.16 12.18
N ARG A 130 9.06 -11.85 12.81
CA ARG A 130 10.03 -12.86 13.23
C ARG A 130 9.43 -13.86 14.22
N GLU A 131 8.71 -13.38 15.24
CA GLU A 131 8.11 -14.27 16.24
C GLU A 131 6.92 -15.08 15.68
N ASP A 132 6.09 -14.48 14.82
CA ASP A 132 4.99 -15.18 14.17
C ASP A 132 5.50 -16.24 13.18
N GLY A 133 6.55 -15.92 12.41
CA GLY A 133 7.23 -16.91 11.57
C GLY A 133 7.79 -18.08 12.38
N LYS A 134 8.33 -17.85 13.58
CA LYS A 134 8.79 -18.94 14.47
C LYS A 134 7.64 -19.83 14.92
N LYS A 135 6.47 -19.27 15.24
CA LYS A 135 5.27 -20.05 15.59
C LYS A 135 4.85 -20.95 14.43
N LEU A 136 4.80 -20.41 13.21
CA LEU A 136 4.45 -21.17 12.00
C LEU A 136 5.47 -22.26 11.69
N PHE A 137 6.76 -21.96 11.86
CA PHE A 137 7.85 -22.92 11.68
C PHE A 137 7.72 -24.10 12.66
N LYS A 138 7.44 -23.82 13.94
CA LYS A 138 7.19 -24.86 14.96
C LYS A 138 5.94 -25.68 14.64
N ALA A 139 4.92 -25.07 14.06
CA ALA A 139 3.71 -25.74 13.60
C ALA A 139 3.88 -26.53 12.28
N GLY A 140 5.09 -26.55 11.69
CA GLY A 140 5.38 -27.26 10.45
C GLY A 140 4.84 -26.59 9.18
N LYS A 141 4.24 -25.39 9.29
CA LYS A 141 3.69 -24.63 8.15
C LYS A 141 4.80 -23.82 7.47
N LEU A 142 5.73 -24.52 6.81
CA LEU A 142 6.97 -23.94 6.31
C LEU A 142 6.75 -22.86 5.23
N ARG A 143 5.89 -23.13 4.24
CA ARG A 143 5.61 -22.17 3.15
C ARG A 143 4.99 -20.87 3.67
N ASP A 144 4.16 -20.98 4.69
CA ASP A 144 3.55 -19.81 5.29
C ASP A 144 4.53 -19.04 6.17
N ALA A 145 5.41 -19.73 6.88
CA ALA A 145 6.51 -19.12 7.62
C ALA A 145 7.42 -18.31 6.68
N ILE A 146 7.74 -18.85 5.49
CA ILE A 146 8.53 -18.14 4.46
C ILE A 146 7.89 -16.80 4.10
N LYS A 147 6.60 -16.79 3.73
CA LYS A 147 5.88 -15.56 3.38
C LYS A 147 5.93 -14.50 4.48
N ILE A 148 5.79 -14.92 5.74
CA ILE A 148 5.86 -14.00 6.88
C ILE A 148 7.26 -13.44 7.07
N TYR A 149 8.30 -14.25 6.94
CA TYR A 149 9.68 -13.78 7.05
C TYR A 149 10.09 -12.87 5.88
N GLU A 150 9.72 -13.20 4.64
CA GLU A 150 9.96 -12.36 3.45
C GLU A 150 9.28 -11.00 3.60
N ARG A 151 8.07 -10.97 4.15
CA ARG A 151 7.40 -9.71 4.52
C ARG A 151 8.23 -8.91 5.53
N GLY A 152 8.82 -9.56 6.52
CA GLY A 152 9.73 -8.90 7.47
C GLY A 152 10.92 -8.24 6.76
N VAL A 153 11.55 -8.94 5.81
CA VAL A 153 12.65 -8.40 4.98
C VAL A 153 12.17 -7.19 4.17
N LEU A 154 10.98 -7.26 3.58
CA LEU A 154 10.41 -6.12 2.84
C LEU A 154 10.20 -4.89 3.74
N ILE A 155 9.79 -5.09 5.00
CA ILE A 155 9.64 -3.99 5.95
C ILE A 155 11.00 -3.37 6.29
N CYS A 156 12.07 -4.18 6.41
CA CYS A 156 13.44 -3.67 6.61
C CYS A 156 13.85 -2.70 5.48
N ASN A 157 13.57 -3.05 4.22
CA ASN A 157 13.89 -2.20 3.05
C ASN A 157 13.17 -0.86 3.07
N GLY A 158 12.05 -0.75 3.78
CA GLY A 158 11.28 0.47 3.92
C GLY A 158 11.76 1.41 5.04
N ILE A 159 12.79 1.04 5.81
CA ILE A 159 13.36 1.88 6.87
C ILE A 159 14.48 2.74 6.26
N TYR A 160 14.49 4.03 6.57
CA TYR A 160 15.48 4.99 6.06
C TYR A 160 15.65 6.14 7.07
N ASP A 161 16.61 7.04 6.83
CA ASP A 161 16.96 8.16 7.72
C ASP A 161 17.28 7.71 9.16
N LEU A 162 18.17 6.72 9.29
CA LEU A 162 18.66 6.21 10.57
C LEU A 162 20.13 6.57 10.79
N SER A 163 20.56 6.53 12.06
CA SER A 163 21.99 6.51 12.40
C SER A 163 22.66 5.24 11.89
N ASP A 164 23.99 5.26 11.73
CA ASP A 164 24.76 4.08 11.32
C ASP A 164 24.61 2.91 12.30
N GLU A 165 24.51 3.20 13.60
CA GLU A 165 24.28 2.21 14.65
C GLU A 165 22.90 1.54 14.53
N ASP A 166 21.85 2.34 14.32
CA ASP A 166 20.48 1.83 14.17
C ASP A 166 20.32 1.07 12.85
N TRP A 167 20.97 1.54 11.78
CA TRP A 167 20.99 0.84 10.51
C TRP A 167 21.62 -0.56 10.63
N LYS A 168 22.74 -0.69 11.36
CA LYS A 168 23.33 -1.99 11.69
C LYS A 168 22.38 -2.89 12.49
N ALA A 169 21.49 -2.32 13.31
CA ALA A 169 20.45 -3.11 13.97
C ALA A 169 19.44 -3.66 12.95
N VAL A 170 18.92 -2.82 12.05
CA VAL A 170 18.01 -3.24 10.95
C VAL A 170 18.64 -4.35 10.11
N GLN A 171 19.88 -4.16 9.67
CA GLN A 171 20.62 -5.17 8.90
C GLN A 171 20.80 -6.49 9.66
N ARG A 172 21.04 -6.44 10.97
CA ARG A 172 21.07 -7.67 11.80
C ARG A 172 19.72 -8.37 11.81
N HIS A 173 18.60 -7.64 11.87
CA HIS A 173 17.27 -8.24 11.78
C HIS A 173 17.02 -8.85 10.40
N GLU A 174 17.37 -8.16 9.32
CA GLU A 174 17.28 -8.64 7.94
C GLU A 174 18.06 -9.96 7.76
N MET A 175 19.33 -9.98 8.17
CA MET A 175 20.16 -11.19 8.15
C MET A 175 19.49 -12.35 8.92
N LEU A 176 18.96 -12.10 10.11
CA LEU A 176 18.30 -13.15 10.91
C LEU A 176 17.04 -13.69 10.24
N LEU A 177 16.27 -12.84 9.56
CA LEU A 177 15.09 -13.25 8.79
C LEU A 177 15.49 -14.12 7.60
N ASP A 178 16.49 -13.70 6.82
CA ASP A 178 17.01 -14.47 5.68
C ASP A 178 17.50 -15.86 6.10
N LEU A 179 18.23 -15.95 7.23
CA LEU A 179 18.66 -17.24 7.76
C LEU A 179 17.47 -18.16 8.09
N ASN A 180 16.38 -17.61 8.62
CA ASN A 180 15.18 -18.38 8.95
C ASN A 180 14.44 -18.82 7.68
N VAL A 181 14.36 -17.98 6.64
CA VAL A 181 13.85 -18.35 5.32
C VAL A 181 14.67 -19.49 4.72
N ALA A 182 16.00 -19.39 4.73
CA ALA A 182 16.89 -20.44 4.25
C ALA A 182 16.65 -21.79 4.96
N THR A 183 16.36 -21.77 6.25
CA THR A 183 16.06 -22.98 7.02
C THR A 183 14.71 -23.60 6.65
N CYS A 184 13.72 -22.76 6.33
CA CYS A 184 12.43 -23.23 5.84
C CYS A 184 12.59 -23.92 4.46
N HIS A 185 13.29 -23.28 3.52
CA HIS A 185 13.57 -23.86 2.21
C HIS A 185 14.43 -25.14 2.30
N LEU A 186 15.40 -25.19 3.21
CA LEU A 186 16.17 -26.41 3.48
C LEU A 186 15.25 -27.59 3.86
N LYS A 187 14.28 -27.35 4.75
CA LYS A 187 13.29 -28.37 5.14
C LYS A 187 12.34 -28.76 4.00
N LEU A 188 12.05 -27.83 3.10
CA LEU A 188 11.26 -28.07 1.88
C LEU A 188 12.06 -28.71 0.75
N LYS A 189 13.38 -28.95 0.94
CA LYS A 189 14.32 -29.42 -0.09
C LYS A 189 14.46 -28.48 -1.29
N GLU A 190 14.14 -27.20 -1.12
CA GLU A 190 14.26 -26.15 -2.13
C GLU A 190 15.66 -25.52 -2.02
N TYR A 191 16.70 -26.29 -2.38
CA TYR A 191 18.09 -25.94 -2.06
C TYR A 191 18.61 -24.67 -2.73
N GLN A 192 18.12 -24.34 -3.93
CA GLN A 192 18.57 -23.15 -4.65
C GLN A 192 18.17 -21.85 -3.94
N GLU A 193 16.91 -21.77 -3.49
CA GLU A 193 16.43 -20.62 -2.72
C GLU A 193 17.10 -20.54 -1.36
N ALA A 194 17.31 -21.68 -0.69
CA ALA A 194 18.05 -21.70 0.56
C ALA A 194 19.47 -21.14 0.42
N ILE A 195 20.18 -21.47 -0.68
CA ILE A 195 21.50 -20.92 -0.99
C ILE A 195 21.42 -19.40 -1.21
N ARG A 196 20.41 -18.92 -1.96
CA ARG A 196 20.23 -17.49 -2.25
C ARG A 196 20.09 -16.68 -0.96
N HIS A 197 19.23 -17.11 -0.04
CA HIS A 197 19.05 -16.43 1.24
C HIS A 197 20.28 -16.53 2.15
N CYS A 198 21.00 -17.66 2.16
CA CYS A 198 22.28 -17.73 2.87
C CYS A 198 23.32 -16.73 2.33
N LYS A 199 23.39 -16.53 1.01
CA LYS A 199 24.27 -15.54 0.40
C LYS A 199 23.88 -14.10 0.78
N MET A 200 22.59 -13.80 0.82
CA MET A 200 22.10 -12.49 1.28
C MET A 200 22.53 -12.22 2.73
N ALA A 201 22.34 -13.20 3.63
CA ALA A 201 22.80 -13.09 5.01
C ALA A 201 24.33 -12.88 5.14
N ILE A 202 25.14 -13.58 4.34
CA ILE A 202 26.61 -13.41 4.31
C ILE A 202 27.01 -12.05 3.73
N SER A 203 26.23 -11.50 2.80
CA SER A 203 26.52 -10.17 2.23
C SER A 203 26.38 -9.05 3.26
N ILE A 204 25.52 -9.24 4.26
CA ILE A 204 25.33 -8.32 5.39
C ILE A 204 26.46 -8.48 6.41
N ASP A 205 26.70 -9.71 6.86
CA ASP A 205 27.78 -10.04 7.80
C ASP A 205 28.58 -11.24 7.29
N LYS A 206 29.78 -10.93 6.78
CA LYS A 206 30.70 -11.90 6.19
C LYS A 206 31.29 -12.86 7.23
N ASP A 207 31.27 -12.52 8.51
CA ASP A 207 31.85 -13.35 9.57
C ASP A 207 30.77 -14.09 10.37
N CYS A 208 29.50 -14.00 9.93
CA CYS A 208 28.39 -14.67 10.59
C CYS A 208 28.53 -16.21 10.46
N LEU A 209 28.98 -16.84 11.56
CA LEU A 209 29.15 -18.30 11.66
C LEU A 209 27.84 -19.06 11.37
N LYS A 210 26.69 -18.51 11.82
CA LYS A 210 25.38 -19.13 11.58
C LYS A 210 25.02 -19.19 10.10
N ALA A 211 25.40 -18.17 9.33
CA ALA A 211 25.15 -18.12 7.90
C ALA A 211 25.99 -19.14 7.14
N HIS A 212 27.29 -19.20 7.44
CA HIS A 212 28.21 -20.18 6.86
C HIS A 212 27.81 -21.61 7.20
N TYR A 213 27.44 -21.87 8.46
CA TYR A 213 26.99 -23.20 8.89
C TYR A 213 25.71 -23.63 8.15
N ARG A 214 24.70 -22.76 8.05
CA ARG A 214 23.46 -23.06 7.31
C ARG A 214 23.74 -23.29 5.82
N MET A 215 24.60 -22.48 5.22
CA MET A 215 25.01 -22.64 3.82
C MET A 215 25.67 -24.01 3.59
N ALA A 216 26.59 -24.43 4.47
CA ALA A 216 27.23 -25.74 4.40
C ALA A 216 26.20 -26.89 4.50
N GLN A 217 25.24 -26.79 5.43
CA GLN A 217 24.16 -27.77 5.57
C GLN A 217 23.29 -27.88 4.30
N VAL A 218 22.97 -26.74 3.68
CA VAL A 218 22.19 -26.70 2.43
C VAL A 218 22.96 -27.34 1.29
N LEU A 219 24.24 -27.01 1.13
CA LEU A 219 25.10 -27.58 0.10
C LEU A 219 25.26 -29.09 0.27
N GLN A 220 25.51 -29.56 1.50
CA GLN A 220 25.60 -30.98 1.80
C GLN A 220 24.28 -31.69 1.47
N SER A 221 23.14 -31.14 1.91
CA SER A 221 21.83 -31.73 1.63
C SER A 221 21.51 -31.76 0.14
N LYS A 222 21.89 -30.72 -0.60
CA LYS A 222 21.77 -30.65 -2.06
C LYS A 222 22.55 -31.79 -2.71
N LEU A 223 23.83 -31.95 -2.38
CA LEU A 223 24.69 -33.00 -2.94
C LEU A 223 24.15 -34.41 -2.67
N LEU A 224 23.60 -34.66 -1.47
CA LEU A 224 23.04 -35.96 -1.12
C LEU A 224 21.70 -36.28 -1.82
N ASN A 225 20.98 -35.27 -2.32
CA ASN A 225 19.71 -35.45 -3.02
C ASN A 225 19.84 -35.39 -4.55
N ILE A 226 21.05 -35.19 -5.09
CA ILE A 226 21.28 -35.30 -6.54
C ILE A 226 21.25 -36.79 -6.91
N PRO A 227 20.35 -37.24 -7.81
CA PRO A 227 20.34 -38.62 -8.26
C PRO A 227 21.64 -38.93 -9.02
N PHE A 228 22.20 -40.12 -8.80
CA PHE A 228 23.48 -40.55 -9.39
C PHE A 228 23.53 -40.43 -10.93
N SER A 229 22.36 -40.40 -11.59
CA SER A 229 22.20 -40.19 -13.03
C SER A 229 22.63 -38.81 -13.55
N GLU A 230 22.72 -37.79 -12.69
CA GLU A 230 23.15 -36.44 -13.07
C GLU A 230 24.65 -36.18 -12.82
N VAL A 231 25.33 -37.12 -12.14
CA VAL A 231 26.78 -37.05 -11.93
C VAL A 231 27.45 -37.48 -13.23
N ARG A 232 27.63 -36.52 -14.15
CA ARG A 232 28.46 -36.73 -15.33
C ARG A 232 29.90 -36.99 -14.87
N CYS A 233 30.32 -38.26 -14.93
CA CYS A 233 31.73 -38.61 -14.96
C CYS A 233 32.34 -37.95 -16.19
N GLY A 234 33.14 -36.92 -15.98
CA GLY A 234 34.03 -36.33 -16.99
C GLY A 234 35.41 -36.95 -16.89
#